data_AF-A0A8K0K062-F1
#
_entry.id   AF-A0A8K0K062-F1
#
_cell.length_a   1.000
_cell.length_b   1.000
_cell.length_c   1.000
_cell.angle_alpha   90.00
_cell.angle_beta   90.00
_cell.angle_gamma   90.00
#
_symmetry.space_group_name_H-M   'P 1'
#
loop_
_entity.id
_entity.type
_entity.pdbx_description
1 polymer ?
#
loop_
_entity_poly.entity_id
_entity_poly.type
_entity_poly.pdbx_seq_one_letter_code
_entity_poly.pdbx_strand_id
1 'polypeptide(L)'
;MCSVTNISVLIFSSTYYGFYIHGRSAHGFADTDLVTLKAYLKKEAEEACGTRGLVPDGLERQTFRIAVPPSFRTCYDRLLAITHSAAANTKPFSVVSIF
;
A
#
# COMPACT_ATOMS: atom_id res chain seq x y z
N MET A 1 -1.07 4.24 -7.64
CA MET A 1 -1.11 4.84 -6.29
C MET A 1 0.01 4.27 -5.43
N CYS A 2 0.02 2.97 -5.12
CA CYS A 2 1.03 2.33 -4.26
C CYS A 2 2.48 2.46 -4.72
N SER A 3 2.74 2.51 -6.04
CA SER A 3 4.07 2.72 -6.63
C SER A 3 4.51 4.18 -6.74
N VAL A 4 3.61 5.12 -6.47
CA VAL A 4 3.89 6.57 -6.46
C VAL A 4 4.12 7.03 -5.02
N THR A 5 3.38 6.45 -4.06
CA THR A 5 3.29 6.93 -2.68
C THR A 5 3.76 5.90 -1.64
N ASN A 6 4.59 4.92 -2.01
CA ASN A 6 5.14 3.92 -1.06
C ASN A 6 4.10 3.28 -0.11
N ILE A 7 2.86 3.11 -0.57
CA ILE A 7 1.76 2.58 0.27
C ILE A 7 1.74 1.07 0.17
N SER A 8 1.76 0.39 1.31
CA SER A 8 1.52 -1.04 1.37
C SER A 8 0.03 -1.37 1.53
N VAL A 9 -0.38 -2.50 0.98
CA VAL A 9 -1.79 -2.93 0.97
C VAL A 9 -1.91 -4.28 1.65
N LEU A 10 -2.80 -4.37 2.63
CA LEU A 10 -3.16 -5.59 3.33
C LEU A 10 -4.60 -6.00 2.93
N ILE A 11 -4.77 -7.22 2.44
CA ILE A 11 -6.06 -7.74 1.96
C ILE A 11 -6.34 -9.08 2.63
N PHE A 12 -7.50 -9.24 3.26
CA PHE A 12 -7.95 -10.52 3.81
C PHE A 12 -8.94 -11.19 2.85
N SER A 13 -8.61 -12.39 2.37
CA SER A 13 -9.53 -13.22 1.58
C SER A 13 -10.30 -14.23 2.43
N SER A 14 -9.80 -14.52 3.64
CA SER A 14 -10.54 -15.23 4.70
C SER A 14 -10.22 -14.60 6.05
N THR A 15 -10.78 -15.14 7.14
CA THR A 15 -10.65 -14.56 8.49
C THR A 15 -9.18 -14.35 8.91
N TYR A 16 -8.30 -15.29 8.59
CA TYR A 16 -6.91 -15.30 9.05
C TYR A 16 -5.88 -15.42 7.92
N TYR A 17 -6.35 -15.39 6.68
CA TYR A 17 -5.49 -15.58 5.52
C TYR A 17 -5.77 -14.51 4.47
N GLY A 18 -4.71 -14.10 3.78
CA GLY A 18 -4.80 -13.02 2.81
C GLY A 18 -3.50 -12.76 2.07
N PHE A 19 -3.40 -11.54 1.56
CA PHE A 19 -2.29 -11.06 0.76
C PHE A 19 -1.76 -9.74 1.32
N TYR A 20 -0.44 -9.59 1.28
CA TYR A 20 0.25 -8.35 1.56
C TYR A 20 1.01 -7.93 0.31
N ILE A 21 0.76 -6.70 -0.15
CA ILE A 21 1.47 -6.08 -1.26
C ILE A 21 2.33 -4.99 -0.66
N HIS A 22 3.64 -5.18 -0.71
CA HIS A 22 4.60 -4.19 -0.25
C HIS A 22 4.64 -3.03 -1.26
N GLY A 23 4.31 -1.83 -0.81
CA GLY A 23 4.49 -0.62 -1.59
C GLY A 23 5.97 -0.37 -1.78
N ARG A 24 6.40 -0.16 -3.03
CA ARG A 24 7.73 0.36 -3.33
C ARG A 24 7.59 1.45 -4.37
N SER A 25 7.98 2.65 -3.99
CA SER A 25 8.09 3.76 -4.93
C SER A 25 9.46 3.77 -5.60
N ALA A 26 9.52 4.28 -6.84
CA ALA A 26 10.78 4.60 -7.51
C ALA A 26 11.56 5.72 -6.79
N HIS A 27 10.87 6.45 -5.91
CA HIS A 27 11.39 7.54 -5.12
C HIS A 27 11.31 7.18 -3.63
N GLY A 28 12.35 7.48 -2.86
CA GLY A 28 12.46 7.01 -1.46
C GLY A 28 11.41 7.57 -0.49
N PHE A 29 10.60 8.54 -0.92
CA PHE A 29 9.59 9.20 -0.08
C PHE A 29 8.28 9.33 -0.84
N ALA A 30 7.19 9.10 -0.10
CA ALA A 30 5.81 9.19 -0.59
C ALA A 30 5.21 10.59 -0.45
N ASP A 31 5.47 11.22 0.69
CA ASP A 31 4.95 12.53 1.05
C ASP A 31 6.03 13.58 0.81
N THR A 32 5.86 14.35 -0.25
CA THR A 32 6.75 15.45 -0.59
C THR A 32 5.95 16.62 -1.15
N ASP A 33 6.57 17.79 -1.17
CA ASP A 33 5.93 18.97 -1.73
C ASP A 33 5.70 18.82 -3.25
N LEU A 34 4.81 19.64 -3.80
CA LEU A 34 4.44 19.57 -5.22
C LEU A 34 5.61 19.85 -6.17
N VAL A 35 6.61 20.63 -5.76
CA VAL A 35 7.78 20.93 -6.59
C VAL A 35 8.63 19.67 -6.72
N THR A 36 8.87 18.99 -5.61
CA THR A 36 9.61 17.73 -5.59
C THR A 36 8.85 16.62 -6.33
N LEU A 37 7.53 16.52 -6.13
CA LEU A 37 6.68 15.57 -6.87
C LEU A 37 6.76 15.81 -8.38
N LYS A 38 6.72 17.06 -8.83
CA LYS A 38 6.88 17.41 -10.24
C LYS A 38 8.24 16.98 -10.79
N ALA A 39 9.31 17.14 -10.01
CA ALA A 39 10.65 16.71 -10.42
C ALA A 39 10.74 15.19 -10.56
N TYR A 40 10.10 14.43 -9.67
CA TYR A 40 9.99 12.97 -9.75
C TYR A 40 9.25 12.52 -11.00
N LEU A 41 8.07 13.09 -11.26
CA LEU A 41 7.29 12.78 -12.47
C LEU A 41 8.07 13.10 -13.77
N LYS A 42 8.86 14.18 -13.76
CA LYS A 42 9.72 14.52 -14.90
C LYS A 42 10.82 13.47 -15.12
N LYS A 43 11.48 13.01 -14.04
CA LYS A 43 12.51 11.96 -14.13
C LYS A 43 11.95 10.64 -14.65
N GLU A 44 10.73 10.28 -14.26
CA GLU A 44 10.07 9.09 -14.78
C GLU A 44 9.73 9.22 -16.27
N ALA A 45 9.29 10.39 -16.72
CA ALA A 45 9.02 10.65 -18.14
C ALA A 45 10.30 10.61 -19.00
N GLU A 46 11.44 10.93 -18.39
CA GLU A 46 12.77 10.84 -19.01
C GLU A 46 13.45 9.47 -18.83
N GLU A 47 12.77 8.50 -18.21
CA GLU A 47 13.31 7.17 -17.86
C GLU A 47 14.60 7.22 -17.01
N ALA A 48 14.81 8.32 -16.28
CA ALA A 48 16.01 8.58 -15.47
C ALA A 48 15.88 8.04 -14.03
N CYS A 49 14.95 7.12 -13.76
CA CYS A 49 14.76 6.46 -12.47
C CYS A 49 14.15 5.06 -12.66
N GLY A 50 14.01 4.30 -11.57
CA GLY A 50 13.38 2.98 -11.60
C GLY A 50 11.93 3.02 -12.08
N THR A 51 11.45 1.95 -12.69
CA THR A 51 10.06 1.81 -13.15
C THR A 51 9.11 1.55 -11.99
N ARG A 52 7.93 2.16 -12.05
CA ARG A 52 6.83 1.88 -11.12
C ARG A 52 6.19 0.53 -11.38
N GLY A 53 5.58 -0.05 -10.33
CA GLY A 53 4.72 -1.23 -10.44
C GLY A 53 5.36 -2.50 -9.93
N LEU A 54 4.68 -3.64 -10.16
CA LEU A 54 5.18 -4.95 -9.78
C LEU A 54 6.32 -5.35 -10.72
N VAL A 55 7.51 -5.56 -10.16
CA VAL A 55 8.69 -5.98 -10.92
C VAL A 55 8.55 -7.47 -11.26
N PRO A 56 8.64 -7.87 -12.54
CA PRO A 56 8.50 -9.28 -12.95
C PRO A 56 9.62 -10.18 -12.41
N ASP A 57 10.81 -9.61 -12.22
CA ASP A 57 12.04 -10.37 -12.01
C ASP A 57 12.52 -10.33 -10.57
N GLY A 58 12.37 -11.48 -9.91
CA GLY A 58 13.18 -12.18 -8.90
C GLY A 58 13.98 -11.47 -7.79
N LEU A 59 14.39 -10.20 -7.93
CA LEU A 59 15.28 -9.57 -6.95
C LEU A 59 14.52 -9.08 -5.72
N GLU A 60 13.27 -8.66 -5.86
CA GLU A 60 12.52 -8.00 -4.78
C GLU A 60 11.04 -8.42 -4.83
N ARG A 61 10.69 -9.50 -4.13
CA ARG A 61 9.30 -10.00 -4.05
C ARG A 61 8.42 -8.94 -3.37
N GLN A 62 7.43 -8.41 -4.09
CA GLN A 62 6.52 -7.37 -3.57
C GLN A 62 5.15 -7.89 -3.17
N THR A 63 4.84 -9.16 -3.44
CA THR A 63 3.54 -9.77 -3.12
C THR A 63 3.76 -11.01 -2.27
N PHE A 64 3.03 -11.07 -1.16
CA PHE A 64 3.15 -12.11 -0.15
C PHE A 64 1.79 -12.70 0.18
N ARG A 65 1.75 -14.01 0.39
CA ARG A 65 0.63 -14.69 1.04
C ARG A 65 0.89 -14.66 2.53
N ILE A 66 -0.11 -14.29 3.31
CA ILE A 66 0.03 -14.17 4.77
C ILE A 66 -1.01 -15.03 5.47
N ALA A 67 -0.61 -15.56 6.63
CA ALA A 67 -1.51 -16.09 7.63
C ALA A 67 -1.25 -15.33 8.93
N VAL A 68 -2.30 -14.89 9.62
CA VAL A 68 -2.20 -14.05 10.82
C VAL A 68 -2.81 -14.76 12.03
N PRO A 69 -2.30 -14.53 13.24
CA PRO A 69 -2.90 -15.09 14.45
C PRO A 69 -4.24 -14.39 14.77
N PRO A 70 -5.14 -15.04 15.53
CA PRO A 70 -6.43 -14.44 15.91
C PRO A 70 -6.30 -13.10 16.64
N SER A 71 -5.26 -12.92 17.46
CA SER A 71 -5.00 -11.66 18.16
C SER A 71 -4.74 -10.49 17.20
N PHE A 72 -4.01 -10.74 16.10
CA PHE A 72 -3.80 -9.75 15.06
C PHE A 72 -5.13 -9.35 14.42
N ARG A 73 -5.95 -10.35 14.08
CA ARG A 73 -7.25 -10.11 13.44
C ARG A 73 -8.19 -9.30 14.32
N THR A 74 -8.27 -9.62 15.61
CA THR A 74 -9.05 -8.85 16.59
C THR A 74 -8.59 -7.40 16.68
N CYS A 75 -7.28 -7.16 16.67
CA CYS A 75 -6.74 -5.79 16.68
C CYS A 75 -7.10 -5.04 15.39
N TYR A 76 -6.92 -5.69 14.24
CA TYR A 76 -7.26 -5.14 12.93
C TYR A 76 -8.73 -4.74 12.83
N ASP A 77 -9.66 -5.64 13.20
CA ASP A 77 -11.10 -5.37 13.14
C ASP A 77 -11.49 -4.22 14.09
N ARG A 78 -10.85 -4.12 15.26
CA ARG A 78 -11.06 -2.99 16.18
C ARG A 78 -10.62 -1.67 15.56
N LEU A 79 -9.43 -1.61 14.98
CA LEU A 79 -8.91 -0.39 14.33
C LEU A 79 -9.80 0.01 13.15
N LEU A 80 -10.23 -0.95 12.35
CA LEU A 80 -11.12 -0.70 11.22
C LEU A 80 -12.46 -0.13 11.65
N ALA A 81 -13.05 -0.67 12.73
CA ALA A 81 -14.30 -0.17 13.27
C ALA A 81 -14.18 1.30 13.75
N ILE A 82 -13.06 1.68 14.36
CA ILE A 82 -12.79 3.07 14.77
C ILE A 82 -12.74 3.98 13.54
N THR A 83 -11.98 3.60 12.51
CA THR A 83 -11.86 4.38 11.27
C THR A 83 -13.19 4.50 10.54
N HIS A 84 -13.98 3.43 10.46
CA HIS A 84 -15.30 3.45 9.82
C HIS A 84 -16.33 4.26 10.60
N SER A 85 -16.25 4.25 11.94
CA SER A 85 -17.11 5.10 12.77
C SER A 85 -16.80 6.58 12.56
N ALA A 86 -15.54 6.93 12.28
CA ALA A 86 -15.14 8.27 11.86
C ALA A 86 -15.52 8.60 10.41
N ALA A 87 -15.69 7.58 9.55
CA ALA A 87 -15.89 7.71 8.10
C ALA A 87 -17.29 7.30 7.60
N ALA A 88 -18.31 7.29 8.47
CA ALA A 88 -19.66 6.74 8.24
C ALA A 88 -20.51 7.40 7.11
N ASN A 89 -19.90 7.98 6.08
CA ASN A 89 -20.58 8.54 4.92
C ASN A 89 -20.09 7.99 3.56
N THR A 90 -19.26 6.94 3.49
CA THR A 90 -18.82 6.36 2.19
C THR A 90 -18.77 4.82 2.14
N LYS A 91 -19.17 4.28 0.98
CA LYS A 91 -19.55 2.90 0.59
C LYS A 91 -18.51 1.75 0.84
N PRO A 92 -18.90 0.45 0.77
CA PRO A 92 -18.35 -0.64 1.60
C PRO A 92 -17.11 -1.39 1.05
N PHE A 93 -16.22 -0.74 0.30
CA PHE A 93 -14.93 -1.34 -0.01
C PHE A 93 -13.89 -0.86 1.00
N SER A 94 -13.63 -1.68 2.02
CA SER A 94 -12.60 -1.43 3.04
C SER A 94 -11.23 -1.80 2.48
N VAL A 95 -10.56 -0.85 1.83
CA VAL A 95 -9.11 -0.92 1.60
C VAL A 95 -8.43 -0.22 2.77
N VAL A 96 -7.69 -0.97 3.58
CA VAL A 96 -6.85 -0.40 4.64
C VAL A 96 -5.44 -0.26 4.09
N SER A 97 -5.04 0.99 3.84
CA SER A 97 -3.65 1.34 3.56
C SER A 97 -2.87 1.33 4.86
N ILE A 98 -1.77 0.58 4.87
CA ILE A 98 -0.77 0.63 5.94
C ILE A 98 0.40 1.41 5.35
N PHE A 99 0.68 2.58 5.91
CA PHE A 99 1.80 3.44 5.51
C PHE A 99 3.13 2.71 5.69
#